data_AF-A0AAD8IDL2-F1
#
_entry.id   AF-A0AAD8IDL2-F1
#
_cell.length_a   1.000
_cell.length_b   1.000
_cell.length_c   1.000
_cell.angle_alpha   90.00
_cell.angle_beta   90.00
_cell.angle_gamma   90.00
#
_symmetry.space_group_name_H-M   'P 1'
#
loop_
_entity.id
_entity.type
_entity.pdbx_description
1 polymer ?
#
loop_
_entity_poly.entity_id
_entity_poly.type
_entity_poly.pdbx_seq_one_letter_code
_entity_poly.pdbx_strand_id
1 'polypeptide(L)'
;MSHEEKRFINRMNIEELLEAEWSEDLKEQIVTVRAVIFGIDNTNNWYYTGCKTCSTKLDFCEGHYRCKPCNEIIDHPLIMFRIQIKVKDKTRDTTFVLFNNIAEPLLDTSANKIVNKLSLDNNDVPKELEGLFGKDIVFKLRLNAYNLK
;
A
#
# COMPACT_ATOMS: atom_id res chain seq x y z
N MET A 1 10.62 -24.31 4.24
CA MET A 1 10.20 -23.24 5.17
C MET A 1 8.68 -23.15 5.20
N SER A 2 8.08 -23.34 6.37
CA SER A 2 6.63 -23.28 6.61
C SER A 2 6.09 -21.85 6.54
N HIS A 3 4.76 -21.69 6.47
CA HIS A 3 4.11 -20.37 6.51
C HIS A 3 4.37 -19.63 7.83
N GLU A 4 4.57 -20.36 8.92
CA GLU A 4 4.84 -19.81 10.24
C GLU A 4 6.27 -19.29 10.35
N GLU A 5 7.25 -20.01 9.80
CA GLU A 5 8.66 -19.59 9.79
C GLU A 5 8.87 -18.30 8.98
N LYS A 6 8.07 -18.08 7.93
CA LYS A 6 8.11 -16.83 7.13
C LYS A 6 7.69 -15.58 7.91
N ARG A 7 6.97 -15.71 9.04
CA ARG A 7 6.51 -14.58 9.88
C ARG A 7 7.61 -13.95 10.74
N PHE A 8 8.78 -14.60 10.82
CA PHE A 8 9.88 -14.18 11.68
C PHE A 8 11.17 -13.86 10.91
N ILE A 9 11.12 -13.86 9.57
CA ILE A 9 12.27 -13.48 8.75
C ILE A 9 12.62 -12.01 9.03
N ASN A 10 13.86 -11.77 9.49
CA ASN A 10 14.42 -10.45 9.79
C ASN A 10 13.41 -9.54 10.50
N ARG A 11 12.85 -10.03 11.61
CA ARG A 11 11.83 -9.32 12.36
C ARG A 11 12.42 -8.05 12.99
N MET A 12 11.73 -6.93 12.80
CA MET A 12 12.09 -5.63 13.34
C MET A 12 10.89 -5.00 14.05
N ASN A 13 11.16 -4.13 15.02
CA ASN A 13 10.21 -3.14 15.52
C ASN A 13 10.26 -1.86 14.65
N ILE A 14 9.33 -0.91 14.83
CA ILE A 14 9.23 0.28 13.98
C ILE A 14 10.45 1.20 14.15
N GLU A 15 10.96 1.38 15.35
CA GLU A 15 12.19 2.14 15.60
C GLU A 15 13.39 1.54 14.86
N GLU A 16 13.64 0.24 15.02
CA GLU A 16 14.70 -0.48 14.29
C GLU A 16 14.53 -0.36 12.76
N LEU A 17 13.30 -0.44 12.26
CA LEU A 17 13.00 -0.28 10.83
C LEU A 17 13.40 1.13 10.33
N LEU A 18 13.14 2.16 11.13
CA LEU A 18 13.40 3.56 10.77
C LEU A 18 14.86 3.95 10.94
N GLU A 19 15.58 3.29 11.85
CA GLU A 19 17.00 3.50 12.11
C GLU A 19 17.90 2.58 11.29
N ALA A 20 17.33 1.69 10.47
CA ALA A 20 18.09 0.77 9.63
C ALA A 20 18.94 1.53 8.60
N GLU A 21 20.26 1.47 8.77
CA GLU A 21 21.22 2.01 7.80
C GLU A 21 21.29 1.12 6.55
N TRP A 22 21.21 1.76 5.38
CA TRP A 22 21.42 1.07 4.13
C TRP A 22 22.92 0.88 3.85
N SER A 23 23.30 -0.28 3.32
CA SER A 23 24.63 -0.52 2.75
C SER A 23 24.50 -0.95 1.29
N GLU A 24 25.47 -0.61 0.45
CA GLU A 24 25.49 -1.00 -0.98
C GLU A 24 25.46 -2.53 -1.18
N ASP A 25 25.84 -3.30 -0.16
CA ASP A 25 25.78 -4.76 -0.12
C ASP A 25 24.38 -5.31 0.16
N LEU A 26 23.45 -4.50 0.71
CA LEU A 26 22.05 -4.83 0.92
C LEU A 26 21.26 -4.66 -0.38
N LYS A 27 21.46 -5.60 -1.32
CA LYS A 27 20.79 -5.59 -2.63
C LYS A 27 19.27 -5.59 -2.53
N GLU A 28 18.70 -6.21 -1.51
CA GLU A 28 17.29 -6.14 -1.15
C GLU A 28 17.04 -6.90 0.16
N GLN A 29 16.34 -6.30 1.13
CA GLN A 29 16.02 -6.98 2.38
C GLN A 29 14.52 -7.15 2.54
N ILE A 30 14.10 -8.38 2.83
CA ILE A 30 12.76 -8.68 3.31
C ILE A 30 12.80 -8.65 4.82
N VAL A 31 11.97 -7.81 5.43
CA VAL A 31 11.81 -7.70 6.88
C VAL A 31 10.36 -7.90 7.27
N THR A 32 10.13 -8.24 8.53
CA THR A 32 8.78 -8.39 9.08
C THR A 32 8.58 -7.46 10.26
N VAL A 33 7.47 -6.72 10.27
CA VAL A 33 7.10 -5.79 11.35
C VAL A 33 5.70 -6.12 11.83
N ARG A 34 5.49 -6.27 13.13
CA ARG A 34 4.15 -6.43 13.70
C ARG A 34 3.69 -5.09 14.25
N ALA A 35 2.58 -4.58 13.72
CA ALA A 35 2.06 -3.29 14.12
C ALA A 35 0.52 -3.27 14.06
N VAL A 36 -0.07 -2.34 14.80
CA VAL A 36 -1.52 -2.10 14.81
C VAL A 36 -1.83 -0.92 13.91
N ILE A 37 -2.81 -1.08 13.02
CA ILE A 37 -3.33 0.02 12.21
C ILE A 37 -4.18 0.93 13.10
N PHE A 38 -3.83 2.22 13.18
CA PHE A 38 -4.57 3.18 14.02
C PHE A 38 -5.12 4.39 13.25
N GLY A 39 -4.79 4.53 11.98
CA GLY A 39 -5.28 5.64 11.16
C GLY A 39 -5.01 5.44 9.67
N ILE A 40 -5.60 6.30 8.86
CA ILE A 40 -5.35 6.41 7.42
C ILE A 40 -4.88 7.83 7.14
N ASP A 41 -3.81 7.95 6.35
CA ASP A 41 -3.39 9.20 5.74
C ASP A 41 -3.97 9.29 4.33
N ASN A 42 -4.86 10.24 4.10
CA ASN A 42 -5.52 10.41 2.81
C ASN A 42 -4.95 11.58 1.98
N THR A 43 -3.79 12.12 2.37
CA THR A 43 -3.16 13.25 1.67
C THR A 43 -2.87 12.92 0.19
N ASN A 44 -2.64 11.65 -0.14
CA ASN A 44 -2.33 11.19 -1.50
C ASN A 44 -3.47 10.44 -2.20
N ASN A 45 -4.71 10.57 -1.71
CA ASN A 45 -5.88 9.79 -2.09
C ASN A 45 -5.72 8.28 -1.81
N TRP A 46 -6.80 7.61 -1.41
CA TRP A 46 -6.79 6.20 -1.01
C TRP A 46 -6.89 5.23 -2.20
N TYR A 47 -7.13 5.75 -3.41
CA TYR A 47 -7.16 5.00 -4.65
C TYR A 47 -6.44 5.73 -5.79
N TYR A 48 -6.18 5.00 -6.87
CA TYR A 48 -5.66 5.55 -8.11
C TYR A 48 -6.20 4.80 -9.32
N THR A 49 -6.16 5.47 -10.47
CA THR A 49 -6.45 4.87 -11.77
C THR A 49 -5.20 4.18 -12.31
N GLY A 50 -5.25 2.86 -12.44
CA GLY A 50 -4.10 2.00 -12.73
C GLY A 50 -4.26 1.14 -13.99
N CYS A 51 -3.12 0.75 -14.57
CA CYS A 51 -3.03 -0.18 -15.68
C CYS A 51 -3.44 -1.59 -15.24
N LYS A 52 -4.36 -2.23 -15.97
CA LYS A 52 -4.77 -3.63 -15.70
C LYS A 52 -3.61 -4.64 -15.77
N THR A 53 -2.57 -4.34 -16.54
CA THR A 53 -1.45 -5.26 -16.81
C THR A 53 -0.34 -5.14 -15.77
N CYS A 54 0.12 -3.93 -15.47
CA CYS A 54 1.28 -3.70 -14.59
C CYS A 54 0.94 -2.99 -13.28
N SER A 55 -0.34 -2.66 -13.05
CA SER A 55 -0.82 -1.91 -11.88
C SER A 55 -0.19 -0.52 -11.70
N THR A 56 0.59 -0.01 -12.66
CA THR A 56 1.15 1.34 -12.60
C THR A 56 0.06 2.38 -12.77
N LYS A 57 0.17 3.50 -12.04
CA LYS A 57 -0.72 4.66 -12.21
C LYS A 57 -0.68 5.16 -13.67
N LEU A 58 -1.86 5.42 -14.21
CA LEU A 58 -2.02 5.91 -15.57
C LEU A 58 -1.95 7.44 -15.59
N ASP A 59 -1.37 7.97 -16.66
CA ASP A 59 -1.42 9.39 -16.97
C ASP A 59 -2.61 9.64 -17.90
N PHE A 60 -3.39 10.69 -17.61
CA PHE A 60 -4.46 11.12 -18.50
C PHE A 60 -3.95 12.29 -19.35
N CYS A 61 -3.78 12.04 -20.65
CA CYS A 61 -3.27 13.04 -21.61
C CYS A 61 -4.09 12.95 -22.90
N GLU A 62 -4.47 14.11 -23.44
CA GLU A 62 -5.19 14.22 -24.72
C GLU A 62 -6.48 13.38 -24.79
N GLY A 63 -7.19 13.22 -23.66
CA GLY A 63 -8.43 12.45 -23.59
C GLY A 63 -8.24 10.93 -23.42
N HIS A 64 -7.01 10.45 -23.34
CA HIS A 64 -6.68 9.03 -23.21
C HIS A 64 -5.88 8.73 -21.95
N TYR A 65 -6.09 7.55 -21.39
CA TYR A 65 -5.20 7.01 -20.36
C TYR A 65 -4.01 6.32 -21.01
N ARG A 66 -2.79 6.69 -20.59
CA ARG A 66 -1.54 6.11 -21.09
C ARG A 66 -0.79 5.41 -19.96
N CYS A 67 -0.33 4.21 -20.22
CA CYS A 67 0.58 3.47 -19.35
C CYS A 67 2.02 3.66 -19.84
N LYS A 68 2.84 4.42 -19.10
CA LYS A 68 4.25 4.64 -19.44
C LYS A 68 5.06 3.32 -19.52
N PRO A 69 5.01 2.40 -18.53
CA PRO A 69 5.80 1.18 -18.59
C PRO A 69 5.40 0.20 -19.70
N CYS A 70 4.11 0.10 -20.00
CA CYS A 70 3.63 -0.74 -21.10
C CYS A 70 3.82 -0.06 -22.46
N ASN A 71 3.98 1.26 -22.48
CA ASN A 71 3.95 2.10 -23.67
C ASN A 71 2.65 1.95 -24.50
N GLU A 72 1.52 1.82 -23.81
CA GLU A 72 0.21 1.55 -24.42
C GLU A 72 -0.87 2.55 -23.97
N ILE A 73 -1.85 2.77 -24.84
CA ILE A 73 -3.11 3.44 -24.49
C ILE A 73 -4.04 2.42 -23.82
N ILE A 74 -4.72 2.83 -22.76
CA ILE A 74 -5.56 1.96 -21.92
C ILE A 74 -7.01 2.41 -22.04
N ASP A 75 -7.82 1.64 -22.77
CA ASP A 75 -9.26 1.92 -22.94
C ASP A 75 -10.08 1.62 -21.68
N HIS A 76 -9.62 0.64 -20.88
CA HIS A 76 -10.31 0.17 -19.68
C HIS A 76 -9.37 0.24 -18.47
N PRO A 77 -9.19 1.44 -17.90
CA PRO A 77 -8.41 1.60 -16.69
C PRO A 77 -9.12 0.97 -15.49
N LEU A 78 -8.35 0.57 -14.47
CA LEU A 78 -8.90 0.03 -13.22
C LEU A 78 -8.74 1.04 -12.09
N ILE A 79 -9.74 1.13 -11.24
CA ILE A 79 -9.63 1.82 -9.94
C ILE A 79 -9.04 0.84 -8.94
N MET A 80 -7.87 1.17 -8.39
CA MET A 80 -7.05 0.31 -7.53
C MET A 80 -6.76 0.99 -6.19
N PHE A 81 -6.70 0.21 -5.10
CA PHE A 81 -6.32 0.74 -3.78
C PHE A 81 -4.86 1.18 -3.72
N ARG A 82 -4.63 2.31 -3.06
CA ARG A 82 -3.33 2.79 -2.58
C ARG A 82 -3.54 3.47 -1.24
N ILE A 83 -3.77 2.68 -0.20
CA ILE A 83 -4.15 3.19 1.12
C ILE A 83 -2.88 3.43 1.94
N GLN A 84 -2.65 4.67 2.36
CA GLN A 84 -1.57 4.97 3.31
C GLN A 84 -2.09 4.75 4.73
N ILE A 85 -1.64 3.68 5.36
CA ILE A 85 -2.05 3.30 6.71
C ILE A 85 -1.04 3.82 7.73
N LYS A 86 -1.52 4.44 8.79
CA LYS A 86 -0.72 4.77 9.97
C LYS A 86 -0.70 3.55 10.88
N VAL A 87 0.49 3.09 11.20
CA VAL A 87 0.74 1.90 12.01
C VAL A 87 1.61 2.26 13.21
N LYS A 88 1.37 1.59 14.33
CA LYS A 88 2.17 1.76 15.55
C LYS A 88 2.47 0.43 16.20
N ASP A 89 3.61 0.36 16.86
CA ASP A 89 3.95 -0.71 17.79
C ASP A 89 4.28 -0.09 19.16
N LYS A 90 5.08 -0.78 19.98
CA LYS A 90 5.46 -0.27 21.29
C LYS A 90 6.57 0.78 21.24
N THR A 91 7.31 0.86 20.15
CA THR A 91 8.48 1.74 20.04
C THR A 91 8.09 3.05 19.38
N ARG A 92 7.48 3.02 18.17
CA ARG A 92 7.12 4.23 17.41
C ARG A 92 5.90 4.05 16.51
N ASP A 93 5.52 5.10 15.81
CA ASP A 93 4.57 5.08 14.71
C ASP A 93 5.24 5.39 13.36
N THR A 94 4.63 4.91 12.28
CA THR A 94 5.05 5.19 10.90
C THR A 94 3.88 4.98 9.93
N THR A 95 4.12 5.19 8.64
CA THR A 95 3.12 5.00 7.57
C THR A 95 3.58 3.91 6.60
N PHE A 96 2.72 2.95 6.31
CA PHE A 96 2.89 1.97 5.23
C PHE A 96 1.88 2.20 4.11
N VAL A 97 2.14 1.65 2.92
CA VAL A 97 1.20 1.70 1.78
C VAL A 97 0.67 0.29 1.50
N LEU A 98 -0.66 0.14 1.57
CA LEU A 98 -1.35 -1.06 1.10
C LEU A 98 -1.80 -0.86 -0.35
N PHE A 99 -1.20 -1.63 -1.25
CA PHE A 99 -1.62 -1.71 -2.65
C PHE A 99 -2.78 -2.68 -2.84
N ASN A 100 -3.42 -2.61 -4.00
CA ASN A 100 -4.64 -3.35 -4.33
C ASN A 100 -4.59 -4.85 -4.00
N ASN A 101 -3.49 -5.53 -4.34
CA ASN A 101 -3.31 -6.96 -4.11
C ASN A 101 -3.33 -7.37 -2.62
N ILE A 102 -3.12 -6.43 -1.70
CA ILE A 102 -3.21 -6.66 -0.25
C ILE A 102 -4.50 -6.09 0.32
N ALA A 103 -4.88 -4.88 -0.10
CA ALA A 103 -6.04 -4.18 0.45
C ALA A 103 -7.37 -4.87 0.10
N GLU A 104 -7.54 -5.32 -1.14
CA GLU A 104 -8.81 -5.90 -1.61
C GLU A 104 -9.18 -7.19 -0.84
N PRO A 105 -8.28 -8.17 -0.65
CA PRO A 105 -8.55 -9.32 0.21
C PRO A 105 -8.75 -8.96 1.69
N LEU A 106 -8.10 -7.90 2.19
CA LEU A 106 -8.19 -7.51 3.59
C LEU A 106 -9.52 -6.81 3.93
N LEU A 107 -10.10 -6.13 2.94
CA LEU A 107 -11.36 -5.38 3.04
C LEU A 107 -12.57 -6.14 2.49
N ASP A 108 -12.34 -7.25 1.79
CA ASP A 108 -13.37 -8.03 1.07
C ASP A 108 -14.23 -7.18 0.12
N THR A 109 -13.61 -6.16 -0.49
CA THR A 109 -14.25 -5.29 -1.47
C THR A 109 -13.19 -4.64 -2.36
N SER A 110 -13.57 -4.22 -3.57
CA SER A 110 -12.66 -3.55 -4.50
C SER A 110 -12.79 -2.03 -4.43
N ALA A 111 -11.72 -1.32 -4.78
CA ALA A 111 -11.72 0.15 -4.79
C ALA A 111 -12.80 0.71 -5.73
N ASN A 112 -13.00 0.07 -6.89
CA ASN A 112 -14.06 0.42 -7.84
C ASN A 112 -15.47 0.33 -7.24
N LYS A 113 -15.76 -0.71 -6.44
CA LYS A 113 -17.07 -0.84 -5.77
C LYS A 113 -17.32 0.28 -4.77
N ILE A 114 -16.29 0.75 -4.09
CA ILE A 114 -16.39 1.87 -3.14
C ILE A 114 -16.57 3.18 -3.90
N VAL A 115 -15.73 3.47 -4.90
CA VAL A 115 -15.83 4.71 -5.70
C VAL A 115 -17.20 4.85 -6.37
N ASN A 116 -17.76 3.78 -6.91
CA ASN A 116 -19.09 3.82 -7.55
C ASN A 116 -20.25 4.16 -6.58
N LYS A 117 -20.03 4.06 -5.26
CA LYS A 117 -21.01 4.47 -4.24
C LYS A 117 -20.78 5.89 -3.74
N LEU A 118 -19.61 6.47 -3.99
CA LEU A 118 -19.28 7.82 -3.56
C LEU A 118 -19.93 8.84 -4.51
N SER A 119 -20.40 9.95 -3.94
CA SER A 119 -20.74 11.14 -4.71
C SER A 119 -19.48 11.69 -5.37
N LEU A 120 -19.59 12.18 -6.62
CA LEU A 120 -18.49 12.60 -7.49
C LEU A 120 -17.45 13.56 -6.86
N ASP A 121 -17.82 14.28 -5.81
CA ASP A 121 -16.98 15.32 -5.19
C ASP A 121 -16.41 14.93 -3.81
N ASN A 122 -16.67 13.71 -3.31
CA ASN A 122 -16.18 13.30 -1.99
C ASN A 122 -15.01 12.30 -2.12
N ASN A 123 -13.79 12.79 -1.86
CA ASN A 123 -12.57 11.98 -1.74
C ASN A 123 -12.19 11.67 -0.29
N ASP A 124 -13.07 11.91 0.68
CA ASP A 124 -12.88 11.53 2.08
C ASP A 124 -12.62 10.02 2.19
N VAL A 125 -12.00 9.63 3.30
CA VAL A 125 -11.78 8.22 3.62
C VAL A 125 -13.15 7.54 3.77
N PRO A 126 -13.49 6.56 2.92
CA PRO A 126 -14.77 5.89 3.01
C PRO A 126 -14.84 5.00 4.26
N LYS A 127 -16.04 4.84 4.82
CA LYS A 127 -16.28 4.05 6.04
C LYS A 127 -15.85 2.60 5.89
N GLU A 128 -15.87 2.06 4.68
CA GLU A 128 -15.37 0.73 4.38
C GLU A 128 -13.89 0.55 4.79
N LEU A 129 -13.07 1.61 4.74
CA LEU A 129 -11.66 1.53 5.16
C LEU A 129 -11.48 1.55 6.68
N GLU A 130 -12.50 1.97 7.45
CA GLU A 130 -12.46 1.90 8.91
C GLU A 130 -12.34 0.46 9.41
N GLY A 131 -12.77 -0.52 8.60
CA GLY A 131 -12.57 -1.94 8.87
C GLY A 131 -11.10 -2.36 9.03
N LEU A 132 -10.14 -1.51 8.64
CA LEU A 132 -8.71 -1.73 8.87
C LEU A 132 -8.27 -1.38 10.30
N PHE A 133 -8.97 -0.47 10.98
CA PHE A 133 -8.54 0.05 12.28
C PHE A 133 -8.55 -1.04 13.35
N GLY A 134 -7.52 -1.00 14.21
CA GLY A 134 -7.35 -1.95 15.31
C GLY A 134 -6.81 -3.32 14.90
N LYS A 135 -6.64 -3.61 13.61
CA LYS A 135 -6.01 -4.87 13.17
C LYS A 135 -4.53 -4.89 13.54
N ASP A 136 -4.14 -5.90 14.31
CA ASP A 136 -2.75 -6.24 14.64
C ASP A 136 -2.21 -7.23 13.59
N ILE A 137 -1.30 -6.77 12.73
CA ILE A 137 -0.86 -7.49 11.54
C ILE A 137 0.66 -7.60 11.54
N VAL A 138 1.17 -8.74 11.05
CA VAL A 138 2.58 -8.89 10.66
C VAL A 138 2.73 -8.49 9.20
N PHE A 139 3.31 -7.32 8.96
CA PHE A 139 3.64 -6.79 7.65
C PHE A 139 4.95 -7.39 7.16
N LYS A 140 4.95 -7.91 5.93
CA LYS A 140 6.17 -8.28 5.22
C LYS A 140 6.55 -7.13 4.29
N LEU A 141 7.66 -6.47 4.60
CA LEU A 141 8.15 -5.32 3.86
C LEU A 141 9.33 -5.72 2.98
N ARG A 142 9.42 -5.09 1.82
CA ARG A 142 10.56 -5.20 0.91
C ARG A 142 11.27 -3.85 0.96
N LEU A 143 12.47 -3.83 1.53
CA LEU A 143 13.28 -2.62 1.67
C LEU A 143 14.27 -2.54 0.50
N ASN A 144 14.31 -1.37 -0.13
CA ASN A 144 15.23 -1.00 -1.21
C ASN A 144 15.62 0.48 -1.08
N ALA A 145 16.53 0.95 -1.94
CA ALA A 145 17.04 2.33 -1.91
C ALA A 145 15.97 3.42 -2.14
N TYR A 146 14.77 3.07 -2.61
CA TYR A 146 13.65 4.01 -2.70
C TYR A 146 12.90 4.17 -1.38
N ASN A 147 12.99 3.16 -0.49
CA ASN A 147 12.26 3.12 0.78
C ASN A 147 13.08 3.55 2.00
N LEU A 148 14.41 3.46 1.93
CA LEU A 148 15.35 3.90 2.96
C LEU A 148 15.97 5.23 2.50
N LYS A 149 15.83 6.29 3.29
CA LYS A 149 16.40 7.62 3.02
C LYS A 149 17.45 7.96 4.04
#